data_AF-A0A7V9L3P7-F1
#
_entry.id   AF-A0A7V9L3P7-F1
#
_cell.length_a   1.000
_cell.length_b   1.000
_cell.length_c   1.000
_cell.angle_alpha   90.00
_cell.angle_beta   90.00
_cell.angle_gamma   90.00
#
_symmetry.space_group_name_H-M   'P 1'
#
loop_
_entity.id
_entity.type
_entity.pdbx_description
1 polymer ?
#
loop_
_entity_poly.entity_id
_entity_poly.type
_entity_poly.pdbx_seq_one_letter_code
_entity_poly.pdbx_strand_id
1 'polypeptide(L)'
;MPRTGFSRAIRALPTLLRVGVAETVAYRAEFLVWILTTTIPLVMLGLWSTVAAEGDFRGYQQADFVAYFLAVLIVRNVAGSWVGWQISEEIRMGSMSMRLLRPIHPFVALAASHVASVPFRCVVAIPVA
;
A
#
# COMPACT_ATOMS: atom_id res chain seq x y z
N MET A 1 -6.02 -33.40 -13.64
CA MET A 1 -6.79 -32.24 -13.16
C MET A 1 -6.61 -32.09 -11.65
N PRO A 2 -5.90 -31.07 -11.12
CA PRO A 2 -5.67 -30.94 -9.68
C PRO A 2 -6.76 -30.06 -9.04
N ARG A 3 -7.78 -30.69 -8.42
CA ARG A 3 -8.87 -29.97 -7.72
C ARG A 3 -8.63 -29.79 -6.20
N THR A 4 -7.40 -29.95 -5.71
CA THR A 4 -7.11 -30.03 -4.24
C THR A 4 -6.41 -28.82 -3.61
N GLY A 5 -6.08 -27.78 -4.38
CA GLY A 5 -5.41 -26.57 -3.85
C GLY A 5 -6.31 -25.64 -3.03
N PHE A 6 -7.56 -25.48 -3.45
CA PHE A 6 -8.48 -24.47 -2.89
C PHE A 6 -8.89 -24.76 -1.44
N SER A 7 -9.23 -26.02 -1.12
CA SER A 7 -9.54 -26.43 0.26
C SER A 7 -8.35 -26.31 1.22
N ARG A 8 -7.12 -26.46 0.73
CA ARG A 8 -5.91 -26.29 1.55
C ARG A 8 -5.60 -24.81 1.79
N ALA A 9 -5.79 -23.96 0.77
CA ALA A 9 -5.66 -22.51 0.90
C ALA A 9 -6.65 -21.95 1.94
N ILE A 10 -7.90 -22.40 1.92
CA ILE A 10 -8.91 -21.99 2.91
C ILE A 10 -8.54 -22.43 4.32
N ARG A 11 -8.01 -23.65 4.51
CA ARG A 11 -7.55 -24.10 5.84
C ARG A 11 -6.29 -23.39 6.33
N ALA A 12 -5.44 -22.91 5.43
CA ALA A 12 -4.23 -22.17 5.77
C ALA A 12 -4.52 -20.69 6.09
N LEU A 13 -5.65 -20.14 5.63
CA LEU A 13 -6.07 -18.76 5.82
C LEU A 13 -5.97 -18.27 7.28
N PRO A 14 -6.50 -18.97 8.30
CA PRO A 14 -6.40 -18.51 9.70
C PRO A 14 -4.96 -18.46 10.21
N THR A 15 -4.11 -19.39 9.79
CA THR A 15 -2.68 -19.41 10.16
C THR A 15 -1.94 -18.26 9.50
N LEU A 16 -2.17 -18.04 8.21
CA LEU A 16 -1.58 -16.92 7.46
C LEU A 16 -2.01 -15.56 8.03
N LEU A 17 -3.28 -15.42 8.42
CA LEU A 17 -3.79 -14.24 9.11
C LEU A 17 -3.13 -14.05 10.47
N ARG A 18 -2.96 -15.12 11.27
CA ARG A 18 -2.25 -15.04 12.56
C ARG A 18 -0.79 -14.61 12.42
N VAL A 19 -0.09 -15.13 11.41
CA VAL A 19 1.30 -14.75 11.11
C VAL A 19 1.36 -13.27 10.71
N GLY A 20 0.49 -12.83 9.80
CA GLY A 20 0.44 -11.43 9.38
C GLY A 20 0.11 -10.48 10.54
N VAL A 21 -0.80 -10.87 11.44
CA VAL A 21 -1.10 -10.11 12.67
C VAL A 21 0.08 -10.08 13.62
N ALA A 22 0.78 -11.20 13.84
CA ALA A 22 1.97 -11.25 14.68
C ALA A 22 3.09 -10.35 14.13
N GLU A 23 3.25 -10.31 12.81
CA GLU A 23 4.23 -9.48 12.12
C GLU A 23 3.88 -7.98 12.22
N THR A 24 2.62 -7.60 12.02
CA THR A 24 2.17 -6.20 12.23
C THR A 24 2.29 -5.76 13.68
N VAL A 25 2.06 -6.65 14.65
CA VAL A 25 2.23 -6.35 16.07
C VAL A 25 3.71 -6.27 16.47
N ALA A 26 4.58 -7.07 15.86
CA ALA A 26 6.03 -7.01 16.07
C ALA A 26 6.60 -5.68 15.55
N TYR A 27 6.14 -5.20 14.39
CA TYR A 27 6.54 -3.95 13.76
C TYR A 27 5.52 -2.82 13.94
N ARG A 28 4.85 -2.77 15.08
CA ARG A 28 3.80 -1.78 15.42
C ARG A 28 4.20 -0.31 15.22
N ALA A 29 5.46 0.04 15.46
CA ALA A 29 5.97 1.40 15.21
C ALA A 29 6.02 1.71 13.70
N GLU A 30 6.46 0.77 12.89
CA GLU A 30 6.46 0.89 11.43
C GLU A 30 5.03 1.03 10.90
N PHE A 31 4.09 0.22 11.42
CA PHE A 31 2.68 0.32 11.05
C PHE A 31 2.08 1.71 11.36
N LEU A 32 2.38 2.28 12.52
CA LEU A 32 1.92 3.64 12.88
C LEU A 32 2.53 4.70 11.97
N VAL A 33 3.84 4.60 11.67
CA VAL A 33 4.50 5.48 10.70
C VAL A 33 3.83 5.36 9.33
N TRP A 34 3.44 4.15 8.92
CA TRP A 34 2.73 3.92 7.67
C TRP A 34 1.38 4.59 7.60
N ILE A 35 0.56 4.45 8.65
CA ILE A 35 -0.73 5.14 8.73
C ILE A 35 -0.51 6.65 8.64
N LEU A 36 0.37 7.19 9.50
CA LEU A 36 0.58 8.64 9.61
C LEU A 36 1.04 9.23 8.28
N THR A 37 2.02 8.59 7.64
CA THR A 37 2.58 9.03 6.35
C THR A 37 1.54 8.92 5.23
N THR A 38 0.62 7.96 5.32
CA THR A 38 -0.43 7.75 4.31
C THR A 38 -1.59 8.72 4.45
N THR A 39 -1.83 9.22 5.65
CA THR A 39 -2.87 10.24 5.93
C THR A 39 -2.40 11.68 5.76
N ILE A 40 -1.12 11.95 5.46
CA ILE A 40 -0.60 13.32 5.28
C ILE A 40 -1.45 14.17 4.31
N PRO A 41 -1.92 13.65 3.14
CA PRO A 41 -2.76 14.45 2.25
C PRO A 41 -4.05 14.95 2.90
N LEU A 42 -4.64 14.18 3.83
CA LEU A 42 -5.84 14.58 4.56
C LEU A 42 -5.54 15.68 5.59
N VAL A 43 -4.38 15.60 6.24
CA VAL A 43 -3.92 16.67 7.15
C VAL A 43 -3.68 17.97 6.37
N MET A 44 -3.05 17.87 5.19
CA MET A 44 -2.85 19.02 4.30
C MET A 44 -4.18 19.59 3.80
N LEU A 45 -5.15 18.74 3.48
CA LEU A 45 -6.49 19.21 3.13
C LEU A 45 -7.13 20.01 4.27
N GLY A 46 -7.04 19.52 5.51
CA GLY A 46 -7.51 20.26 6.69
C GLY A 46 -6.84 21.63 6.81
N LEU A 47 -5.51 21.67 6.67
CA LEU A 47 -4.73 22.92 6.72
C LEU A 47 -5.12 23.90 5.59
N TRP A 48 -5.25 23.43 4.35
CA TRP A 48 -5.60 24.30 3.23
C TRP A 48 -7.07 24.70 3.23
N SER A 49 -7.95 23.91 3.86
CA SER A 49 -9.35 24.28 4.04
C SER A 49 -9.53 25.49 4.94
N THR A 50 -8.67 25.66 5.96
CA THR A 50 -8.71 26.87 6.82
C THR A 50 -8.20 28.09 6.08
N VAL A 51 -7.16 27.94 5.25
CA VAL A 51 -6.65 29.03 4.40
C VAL A 51 -7.71 29.48 3.38
N ALA A 52 -8.40 28.54 2.75
CA ALA A 52 -9.48 28.84 1.81
C ALA A 52 -10.71 29.48 2.48
N ALA A 53 -10.90 29.28 3.79
CA ALA A 53 -11.98 29.90 4.55
C ALA A 53 -11.71 31.38 4.87
N GLU A 54 -10.44 31.80 4.94
CA GLU A 54 -10.06 33.20 5.18
C GLU A 54 -10.21 34.08 3.93
N GLY A 55 -10.27 33.46 2.74
CA GLY A 55 -10.52 34.16 1.48
C GLY A 55 -9.98 33.40 0.28
N ASP A 56 -10.22 33.96 -0.91
CA ASP A 56 -9.80 33.35 -2.17
C ASP A 56 -8.27 33.27 -2.26
N PHE A 57 -7.71 32.07 -2.22
CA PHE A 57 -6.26 31.89 -2.32
C PHE A 57 -5.84 31.86 -3.78
N ARG A 58 -5.41 33.01 -4.32
CA ARG A 58 -4.99 33.14 -5.73
C ARG A 58 -6.04 32.63 -6.74
N GLY A 59 -7.33 32.77 -6.40
CA GLY A 59 -8.46 32.31 -7.24
C GLY A 59 -8.80 30.82 -7.13
N TYR A 60 -8.25 30.11 -6.14
CA TYR A 60 -8.64 28.74 -5.81
C TYR A 60 -9.70 28.74 -4.71
N GLN A 61 -10.78 28.01 -4.97
CA GLN A 61 -11.89 27.80 -4.04
C GLN A 61 -11.66 26.55 -3.19
N GLN A 62 -12.40 26.42 -2.09
CA GLN A 62 -12.30 25.26 -1.19
C GLN A 62 -12.49 23.92 -1.94
N ALA A 63 -13.40 23.88 -2.93
CA ALA A 63 -13.65 22.69 -3.74
C ALA A 63 -12.42 22.24 -4.54
N ASP A 64 -11.59 23.18 -5.01
CA ASP A 64 -10.38 22.87 -5.78
C ASP A 64 -9.33 22.18 -4.91
N PHE A 65 -9.17 22.63 -3.65
CA PHE A 65 -8.28 21.98 -2.69
C PHE A 65 -8.75 20.57 -2.34
N VAL A 66 -10.05 20.37 -2.14
CA VAL A 66 -10.63 19.03 -1.90
C VAL A 66 -10.33 18.11 -3.07
N ALA A 67 -10.63 18.54 -4.31
CA ALA A 67 -10.36 17.74 -5.50
C ALA A 67 -8.86 17.42 -5.65
N TYR A 68 -7.99 18.40 -5.42
CA TYR A 68 -6.54 18.23 -5.50
C TYR A 68 -6.02 17.21 -4.48
N PHE A 69 -6.34 17.36 -3.20
CA PHE A 69 -5.81 16.47 -2.17
C PHE A 69 -6.40 15.06 -2.22
N LEU A 70 -7.65 14.91 -2.67
CA LEU A 70 -8.22 13.60 -2.98
C LEU A 70 -7.50 12.93 -4.16
N ALA A 71 -7.22 13.68 -5.23
CA ALA A 71 -6.44 13.16 -6.35
C ALA A 71 -5.03 12.76 -5.91
N VAL A 72 -4.36 13.57 -5.10
CA VAL A 72 -3.05 13.26 -4.51
C VAL A 72 -3.12 11.97 -3.67
N LEU A 73 -4.17 11.81 -2.86
CA LEU A 73 -4.37 10.60 -2.05
C LEU A 73 -4.50 9.36 -2.94
N ILE A 74 -5.31 9.44 -4.00
CA ILE A 74 -5.50 8.34 -4.95
C ILE A 74 -4.18 8.00 -5.66
N VAL A 75 -3.52 9.00 -6.25
CA VAL A 75 -2.24 8.83 -6.97
C VAL A 75 -1.21 8.21 -6.04
N ARG A 76 -1.11 8.66 -4.78
CA ARG A 76 -0.18 8.10 -3.80
C ARG A 76 -0.47 6.63 -3.49
N ASN A 77 -1.74 6.26 -3.31
CA ASN A 77 -2.13 4.88 -3.04
C ASN A 77 -1.84 3.93 -4.22
N VAL A 78 -2.00 4.43 -5.46
CA VAL A 78 -1.74 3.66 -6.68
C VAL A 78 -0.25 3.57 -7.00
N ALA A 79 0.49 4.68 -6.85
CA ALA A 79 1.92 4.74 -7.18
C ALA A 79 2.82 4.11 -6.10
N GLY A 80 2.31 3.89 -4.88
CA GLY A 80 3.08 3.32 -3.79
C GLY A 80 3.62 1.92 -4.12
N SER A 81 4.92 1.77 -4.33
CA SER A 81 5.56 0.48 -4.59
C SER A 81 6.46 0.05 -3.44
N TRP A 82 6.19 -1.15 -2.92
CA TRP A 82 6.97 -1.86 -1.90
C TRP A 82 8.12 -2.70 -2.49
N VAL A 83 8.24 -2.78 -3.83
CA VAL A 83 9.23 -3.67 -4.49
C VAL A 83 10.63 -3.33 -4.03
N GLY A 84 10.97 -2.04 -4.01
CA GLY A 84 12.33 -1.59 -3.72
C GLY A 84 12.81 -2.05 -2.35
N TRP A 85 11.97 -1.85 -1.34
CA TRP A 85 12.26 -2.32 0.01
C TRP A 85 12.35 -3.84 0.09
N GLN A 86 11.41 -4.57 -0.53
CA GLN A 86 11.43 -6.04 -0.54
C GLN A 86 12.72 -6.60 -1.16
N ILE A 87 13.20 -6.02 -2.27
CA ILE A 87 14.47 -6.44 -2.87
C ILE A 87 15.62 -6.19 -1.90
N SER A 88 15.68 -5.01 -1.27
CA SER A 88 16.73 -4.69 -0.30
C SER A 88 16.71 -5.63 0.90
N GLU A 89 15.53 -6.01 1.38
CA GLU A 89 15.30 -6.96 2.46
C GLU A 89 15.76 -8.38 2.08
N GLU A 90 15.36 -8.85 0.90
CA GLU A 90 15.74 -10.18 0.39
C GLU A 90 17.25 -10.30 0.10
N ILE A 91 17.90 -9.20 -0.32
CA ILE A 91 19.36 -9.14 -0.44
C ILE A 91 20.00 -9.24 0.94
N ARG A 92 19.49 -8.49 1.93
CA ARG A 92 20.03 -8.49 3.30
C ARG A 92 19.93 -9.87 3.97
N MET A 93 18.83 -10.59 3.75
CA MET A 93 18.60 -11.91 4.32
C MET A 93 19.20 -13.07 3.50
N GLY A 94 19.78 -12.78 2.33
CA GLY A 94 20.36 -13.81 1.44
C GLY A 94 19.33 -14.70 0.73
N SER A 95 18.03 -14.48 0.94
CA SER A 95 16.94 -15.25 0.33
C SER A 95 16.81 -15.01 -1.18
N MET A 96 17.39 -13.93 -1.69
CA MET A 96 17.43 -13.63 -3.13
C MET A 96 18.19 -14.72 -3.92
N SER A 97 19.20 -15.36 -3.32
CA SER A 97 19.95 -16.46 -3.94
C SER A 97 19.04 -17.65 -4.30
N MET A 98 18.12 -18.01 -3.40
CA MET A 98 17.15 -19.09 -3.59
C MET A 98 16.08 -18.76 -4.65
N ARG A 99 15.82 -17.48 -4.92
CA ARG A 99 14.89 -17.05 -5.98
C ARG A 99 15.55 -17.08 -7.36
N LEU A 100 16.84 -16.79 -7.46
CA LEU A 100 17.60 -16.86 -8.72
C LEU A 100 17.75 -18.28 -9.28
N LEU A 101 17.67 -19.30 -8.41
CA LEU A 101 17.64 -20.71 -8.82
C LEU A 101 16.34 -21.12 -9.51
N ARG A 102 15.29 -20.28 -9.45
CA ARG A 102 14.02 -20.56 -10.11
C ARG A 102 14.07 -20.12 -11.57
N PRO A 103 13.40 -20.83 -12.49
CA PRO A 103 13.43 -20.53 -13.93
C PRO A 103 12.68 -19.23 -14.32
N ILE A 104 12.25 -18.43 -13.35
CA ILE A 104 11.48 -17.20 -13.56
C ILE A 104 12.32 -16.02 -13.08
N HIS A 105 12.50 -15.02 -13.94
CA HIS A 105 13.24 -13.82 -13.60
C HIS A 105 12.59 -13.12 -12.38
N PRO A 106 13.34 -12.85 -11.28
CA PRO A 106 12.78 -12.36 -10.02
C PRO A 106 11.95 -11.08 -10.16
N PHE A 107 12.35 -10.18 -11.05
CA PHE A 107 11.62 -8.95 -11.33
C PHE A 107 10.22 -9.18 -11.91
N VAL A 108 10.02 -10.24 -12.69
CA VAL A 108 8.69 -10.57 -13.23
C VAL A 108 7.77 -11.04 -12.11
N ALA A 109 8.29 -11.84 -11.17
CA ALA A 109 7.55 -12.28 -10.00
C ALA A 109 7.21 -11.10 -9.07
N LEU A 110 8.14 -10.17 -8.86
CA LEU A 110 7.93 -8.96 -8.07
C LEU A 110 6.93 -8.00 -8.73
N ALA A 111 7.06 -7.77 -10.04
CA ALA A 111 6.11 -6.97 -10.81
C ALA A 111 4.69 -7.58 -10.76
N ALA A 112 4.57 -8.90 -10.92
CA ALA A 112 3.29 -9.59 -10.81
C ALA A 112 2.66 -9.44 -9.41
N SER A 113 3.46 -9.56 -8.34
CA SER A 113 2.96 -9.33 -6.97
C SER A 113 2.53 -7.89 -6.73
N HIS A 114 3.22 -6.90 -7.32
CA HIS A 114 2.84 -5.50 -7.19
C HIS A 114 1.56 -5.19 -7.96
N VAL A 115 1.49 -5.60 -9.22
CA VAL A 115 0.28 -5.45 -10.04
C VAL A 115 -0.92 -6.15 -9.38
N ALA A 116 -0.73 -7.31 -8.76
CA ALA A 116 -1.78 -7.99 -8.00
C ALA A 116 -2.22 -7.21 -6.75
N SER A 117 -1.34 -6.42 -6.14
CA SER A 117 -1.65 -5.61 -4.94
C SER A 117 -2.37 -4.30 -5.25
N VAL A 118 -2.22 -3.75 -6.46
CA VAL A 118 -2.88 -2.51 -6.90
C VAL A 118 -4.42 -2.59 -6.79
N PRO A 119 -5.12 -3.60 -7.32
CA PRO A 119 -6.59 -3.67 -7.20
C PRO A 119 -7.06 -3.83 -5.75
N PHE A 120 -6.30 -4.53 -4.90
CA PHE A 120 -6.63 -4.61 -3.45
C PHE A 120 -6.52 -3.25 -2.76
N ARG A 121 -5.54 -2.43 -3.12
CA ARG A 121 -5.39 -1.07 -2.59
C ARG A 121 -6.50 -0.15 -3.10
N CYS A 122 -6.92 -0.30 -4.36
CA CYS A 122 -8.08 0.42 -4.89
C CYS A 122 -9.36 0.10 -4.12
N VAL A 123 -9.59 -1.16 -3.74
CA VAL A 123 -10.77 -1.55 -2.92
C VAL A 123 -10.72 -0.95 -1.52
N VAL A 124 -9.54 -0.90 -0.90
CA VAL A 124 -9.35 -0.28 0.43
C VAL A 124 -9.44 1.25 0.37
N ALA A 125 -9.28 1.87 -0.80
CA ALA A 125 -9.47 3.31 -0.99
C ALA A 125 -10.95 3.73 -1.17
N ILE A 126 -11.86 2.78 -1.47
CA ILE A 126 -13.30 3.04 -1.62
C ILE A 126 -13.95 3.68 -0.38
N PRO A 127 -13.63 3.32 0.87
CA PRO A 127 -14.23 3.95 2.05
C PRO A 127 -13.80 5.41 2.27
N VAL A 128 -12.82 5.90 1.50
CA VAL A 128 -12.22 7.23 1.66
C VAL A 128 -12.68 8.21 0.57
N ALA A 129 -13.39 7.73 -0.46
CA ALA A 129 -14.02 8.53 -1.51
C ALA A 129 -15.54 8.61 -1.28
#